data_AF-A0A7C5XUT1-F1
#
_entry.id   AF-A0A7C5XUT1-F1
#
_cell.length_a   1.000
_cell.length_b   1.000
_cell.length_c   1.000
_cell.angle_alpha   90.00
_cell.angle_beta   90.00
_cell.angle_gamma   90.00
#
_symmetry.space_group_name_H-M   'P 1'
#
loop_
_entity.id
_entity.type
_entity.pdbx_description
1 polymer ?
#
loop_
_entity_poly.entity_id
_entity_poly.type
_entity_poly.pdbx_seq_one_letter_code
_entity_poly.pdbx_strand_id
1 'polypeptide(L)'
;MSEQKMFSFACEQETVKVGKTVFGGQPGENPTVCFGTLFWGKKWGVLDDKKLAEAKKLVQTQEKLSEKYCVPALADVYVKEEDAEEKVRFISKATKKPFAIDASSPKARIMGLEAAAKLKVLDRLIYNSINIGITAEELAALEENTPAAAILLAYNPKDLSVDGRLKILE
;
A
#
# COMPACT_ATOMS: atom_id res chain seq x y z
N MET A 1 -16.70 17.09 30.35
CA MET A 1 -15.67 17.85 29.61
C MET A 1 -15.86 17.49 28.16
N SER A 2 -16.34 18.42 27.33
CA SER A 2 -16.48 18.16 25.89
C SER A 2 -15.09 18.00 25.31
N GLU A 3 -14.72 16.79 24.86
CA GLU A 3 -13.55 16.60 24.03
C GLU A 3 -13.74 17.48 22.78
N GLN A 4 -13.09 18.64 22.77
CA GLN A 4 -12.96 19.41 21.54
C GLN A 4 -12.11 18.56 20.59
N LYS A 5 -12.76 17.88 19.64
CA LYS A 5 -12.08 17.38 18.44
C LYS A 5 -11.39 18.58 17.81
N MET A 6 -10.06 18.65 17.94
CA MET A 6 -9.25 19.79 17.50
C MET A 6 -9.40 20.05 15.99
N PHE A 7 -9.82 19.02 15.22
CA PHE A 7 -10.23 19.12 13.83
C PHE A 7 -11.39 18.16 13.54
N SER A 8 -12.35 18.60 12.73
CA SER A 8 -13.41 17.76 12.14
C SER A 8 -13.59 18.19 10.69
N PHE A 9 -13.73 17.22 9.78
CA PHE A 9 -14.09 17.53 8.40
C PHE A 9 -15.59 17.80 8.31
N ALA A 10 -15.97 18.73 7.44
CA ALA A 10 -17.37 19.09 7.21
C ALA A 10 -18.13 18.03 6.38
N CYS A 11 -17.43 17.33 5.49
CA CYS A 11 -17.98 16.20 4.75
C CYS A 11 -17.98 14.92 5.60
N GLU A 12 -18.97 14.07 5.34
CA GLU A 12 -18.97 12.70 5.85
C GLU A 12 -17.70 11.99 5.38
N GLN A 13 -17.02 11.31 6.30
CA GLN A 13 -15.78 10.60 6.01
C GLN A 13 -16.11 9.14 5.71
N GLU A 14 -15.59 8.63 4.61
CA GLU A 14 -15.69 7.22 4.29
C GLU A 14 -14.63 6.41 5.04
N THR A 15 -14.94 5.13 5.27
CA THR A 15 -13.98 4.17 5.78
C THR A 15 -13.79 3.02 4.80
N VAL A 16 -12.54 2.68 4.50
CA VAL A 16 -12.19 1.50 3.72
C VAL A 16 -11.60 0.45 4.65
N LYS A 17 -12.03 -0.81 4.52
CA LYS A 17 -11.52 -1.91 5.34
C LYS A 17 -10.80 -2.92 4.48
N VAL A 18 -9.51 -3.15 4.77
CA VAL A 18 -8.70 -4.19 4.16
C VAL A 18 -8.28 -5.17 5.24
N GLY A 19 -8.77 -6.41 5.17
CA GLY A 19 -8.66 -7.37 6.26
C GLY A 19 -9.24 -6.83 7.57
N LYS A 20 -8.39 -6.62 8.59
CA LYS A 20 -8.78 -6.03 9.88
C LYS A 20 -8.41 -4.55 10.03
N THR A 21 -7.71 -3.98 9.04
CA THR A 21 -7.26 -2.58 9.08
C THR A 21 -8.35 -1.70 8.50
N VAL A 22 -8.70 -0.63 9.22
CA VAL A 22 -9.65 0.40 8.80
C VAL A 22 -8.86 1.66 8.44
N PHE A 23 -9.15 2.23 7.27
CA PHE A 23 -8.59 3.48 6.77
C PHE A 23 -9.70 4.53 6.72
N GLY A 24 -9.41 5.78 7.09
CA GLY A 24 -10.38 6.88 7.05
C GLY A 24 -11.19 7.03 8.34
N GLY A 25 -12.33 7.71 8.22
CA GLY A 25 -13.13 8.19 9.35
C GLY A 25 -12.72 9.59 9.82
N GLN A 26 -13.48 10.16 10.77
CA GLN A 26 -13.18 11.49 11.31
C GLN A 26 -11.91 11.47 12.17
N PRO A 27 -11.20 12.62 12.32
CA PRO A 27 -10.07 12.69 13.24
C PRO A 27 -10.44 12.19 14.64
N GLY A 28 -9.63 11.27 15.17
CA GLY A 28 -9.84 10.60 16.46
C GLY A 28 -10.74 9.35 16.42
N GLU A 29 -11.33 9.00 15.29
CA GLU A 29 -12.19 7.80 15.16
C GLU A 29 -11.37 6.52 14.98
N ASN A 30 -10.41 6.53 14.06
CA ASN A 30 -9.49 5.41 13.81
C ASN A 30 -8.03 5.88 13.98
N PRO A 31 -7.14 5.00 14.48
CA PRO A 31 -5.72 5.32 14.56
C PRO A 31 -5.10 5.45 13.17
N THR A 32 -4.07 6.28 13.05
CA THR A 32 -3.28 6.41 11.82
C THR A 32 -2.72 5.05 11.39
N VAL A 33 -2.88 4.70 10.11
CA VAL A 33 -2.28 3.50 9.53
C VAL A 33 -0.90 3.83 8.97
N CYS A 34 0.14 3.13 9.42
CA CYS A 34 1.51 3.31 8.95
C CYS A 34 1.89 2.32 7.83
N PHE A 35 2.58 2.82 6.81
CA PHE A 35 3.13 2.01 5.72
C PHE A 35 4.64 1.91 5.91
N GLY A 36 5.14 0.70 6.19
CA GLY A 36 6.57 0.45 6.34
C GLY A 36 7.16 -0.05 5.03
N THR A 37 7.89 0.80 4.31
CA THR A 37 8.49 0.43 3.03
C THR A 37 9.54 -0.67 3.20
N LEU A 38 9.40 -1.72 2.41
CA LEU A 38 10.25 -2.89 2.34
C LEU A 38 10.88 -2.99 0.95
N PHE A 39 12.10 -3.52 0.86
CA PHE A 39 12.84 -3.72 -0.39
C PHE A 39 13.23 -2.47 -1.19
N TRP A 40 13.06 -1.26 -0.65
CA TRP A 40 13.53 -0.03 -1.28
C TRP A 40 14.99 0.30 -0.96
N GLY A 41 15.75 0.67 -2.00
CA GLY A 41 17.14 1.10 -1.90
C GLY A 41 18.18 0.00 -2.17
N LYS A 42 19.44 0.41 -2.39
CA LYS A 42 20.54 -0.45 -2.90
C LYS A 42 20.82 -1.70 -2.05
N LYS A 43 20.50 -1.68 -0.74
CA LYS A 43 20.72 -2.83 0.15
C LYS A 43 19.91 -4.06 -0.28
N TRP A 44 18.78 -3.85 -0.95
CA TRP A 44 17.87 -4.89 -1.44
C TRP A 44 18.05 -5.18 -2.93
N GLY A 45 19.29 -5.21 -3.42
CA GLY A 45 19.60 -5.68 -4.78
C GLY A 45 19.19 -7.14 -4.99
N VAL A 46 20.10 -8.00 -5.46
CA VAL A 46 19.79 -9.44 -5.60
C VAL A 46 19.39 -10.01 -4.23
N LEU A 47 18.19 -10.61 -4.15
CA LEU A 47 17.67 -11.19 -2.92
C LEU A 47 18.36 -12.54 -2.66
N ASP A 48 18.75 -12.73 -1.41
CA ASP A 48 19.34 -13.96 -0.90
C ASP A 48 18.65 -14.33 0.42
N ASP A 49 18.90 -15.54 0.93
CA ASP A 49 18.28 -16.03 2.17
C ASP A 49 18.54 -15.10 3.36
N LYS A 50 19.71 -14.45 3.40
CA LYS A 50 20.08 -13.52 4.48
C LYS A 50 19.23 -12.26 4.43
N LYS A 51 19.02 -11.67 3.25
CA LYS A 51 18.15 -10.51 3.06
C LYS A 51 16.69 -10.87 3.31
N LEU A 52 16.22 -12.03 2.85
CA LEU A 52 14.85 -12.48 3.12
C LEU A 52 14.63 -12.68 4.64
N ALA A 53 15.63 -13.18 5.37
CA ALA A 53 15.59 -13.28 6.83
C ALA A 53 15.57 -11.89 7.50
N GLU A 54 16.37 -10.93 7.03
CA GLU A 54 16.33 -9.53 7.50
C GLU A 54 14.95 -8.91 7.26
N ALA A 55 14.40 -9.04 6.05
CA ALA A 55 13.09 -8.55 5.68
C ALA A 55 12.00 -9.15 6.58
N LYS A 56 12.07 -10.45 6.87
CA LYS A 56 11.10 -11.12 7.75
C LYS A 56 11.17 -10.56 9.17
N LYS A 57 12.39 -10.28 9.66
CA LYS A 57 12.59 -9.66 10.97
C LYS A 57 12.03 -8.23 11.00
N LEU A 58 12.15 -7.45 9.92
CA LEU A 58 11.57 -6.12 9.82
C LEU A 58 10.03 -6.18 9.88
N VAL A 59 9.40 -7.06 9.10
CA VAL A 59 7.94 -7.27 9.13
C VAL A 59 7.46 -7.66 10.53
N GLN A 60 8.12 -8.63 11.17
CA GLN A 60 7.78 -9.05 12.53
C GLN A 60 7.99 -7.94 13.56
N THR A 61 9.01 -7.10 13.38
CA THR A 61 9.26 -5.95 14.27
C THR A 61 8.16 -4.93 14.13
N GLN A 62 7.75 -4.60 12.90
CA GLN A 62 6.61 -3.72 12.63
C GLN A 62 5.34 -4.27 13.27
N GLU A 63 5.06 -5.56 13.15
CA GLU A 63 3.87 -6.17 13.77
C GLU A 63 3.89 -6.07 15.29
N LYS A 64 5.02 -6.37 15.92
CA LYS A 64 5.20 -6.24 17.38
C LYS A 64 5.01 -4.80 17.85
N LEU A 65 5.56 -3.82 17.13
CA LEU A 65 5.40 -2.39 17.46
C LEU A 65 3.96 -1.93 17.25
N SER A 66 3.33 -2.38 16.17
CA SER A 66 1.92 -2.10 15.86
C SER A 66 1.00 -2.59 16.98
N GLU A 67 1.22 -3.81 17.47
CA GLU A 67 0.45 -4.38 18.58
C GLU A 67 0.75 -3.66 19.90
N LYS A 68 2.03 -3.39 20.20
CA LYS A 68 2.44 -2.73 21.45
C LYS A 68 1.86 -1.33 21.60
N TYR A 69 1.79 -0.56 20.50
CA TYR A 69 1.37 0.84 20.53
C TYR A 69 -0.04 1.07 19.97
N CYS A 70 -0.76 0.01 19.59
CA CYS A 70 -2.08 0.08 18.99
C CYS A 70 -2.15 0.97 17.73
N VAL A 71 -1.05 1.03 16.97
CA VAL A 71 -0.96 1.77 15.70
C VAL A 71 -0.95 0.75 14.56
N PRO A 72 -2.01 0.63 13.75
CA PRO A 72 -2.04 -0.31 12.63
C PRO A 72 -0.88 -0.02 11.67
N ALA A 73 -0.20 -1.08 11.23
CA ALA A 73 0.87 -0.94 10.25
C ALA A 73 0.86 -2.10 9.26
N LEU A 74 1.19 -1.80 8.01
CA LEU A 74 1.27 -2.75 6.91
C LEU A 74 2.57 -2.57 6.12
N ALA A 75 3.00 -3.62 5.44
CA ALA A 75 4.23 -3.58 4.65
C ALA A 75 3.93 -2.95 3.28
N ASP A 76 4.73 -1.98 2.88
CA ASP A 76 4.72 -1.37 1.56
C ASP A 76 5.86 -1.98 0.73
N VAL A 77 5.53 -2.88 -0.18
CA VAL A 77 6.51 -3.76 -0.82
C VAL A 77 6.97 -3.15 -2.14
N TYR A 78 8.19 -2.60 -2.14
CA TYR A 78 8.79 -2.06 -3.36
C TYR A 78 9.25 -3.19 -4.29
N VAL A 79 8.68 -3.26 -5.49
CA VAL A 79 8.98 -4.28 -6.50
C VAL A 79 9.59 -3.69 -7.76
N LYS A 80 10.34 -4.52 -8.48
CA LYS A 80 10.79 -4.29 -9.84
C LYS A 80 10.31 -5.45 -10.72
N GLU A 81 10.40 -5.28 -12.04
CA GLU A 81 9.97 -6.32 -12.99
C GLU A 81 10.68 -7.65 -12.73
N GLU A 82 11.98 -7.62 -12.45
CA GLU A 82 12.79 -8.82 -12.23
C GLU A 82 12.50 -9.57 -10.92
N ASP A 83 11.87 -8.92 -9.93
CA ASP A 83 11.72 -9.46 -8.58
C ASP A 83 10.29 -9.40 -7.99
N ALA A 84 9.32 -8.91 -8.78
CA ALA A 84 7.93 -8.73 -8.34
C ALA A 84 7.31 -10.02 -7.78
N GLU A 85 7.37 -11.12 -8.53
CA GLU A 85 6.77 -12.39 -8.10
C GLU A 85 7.42 -12.92 -6.81
N GLU A 86 8.77 -12.86 -6.72
CA GLU A 86 9.51 -13.31 -5.55
C GLU A 86 9.11 -12.51 -4.30
N LYS A 87 9.07 -11.18 -4.41
CA LYS A 87 8.73 -10.29 -3.29
C LYS A 87 7.28 -10.43 -2.85
N VAL A 88 6.34 -10.60 -3.78
CA VAL A 88 4.93 -10.85 -3.45
C VAL A 88 4.75 -12.23 -2.81
N ARG A 89 5.45 -13.25 -3.31
CA ARG A 89 5.50 -14.58 -2.68
C ARG A 89 6.10 -14.51 -1.28
N PHE A 90 7.14 -13.72 -1.07
CA PHE A 90 7.75 -13.51 0.23
C PHE A 90 6.75 -12.85 1.20
N ILE A 91 6.20 -11.69 0.86
CA ILE A 91 5.32 -10.96 1.79
C ILE A 91 4.06 -11.76 2.11
N SER A 92 3.55 -12.53 1.12
CA SER A 92 2.35 -13.34 1.32
C SER A 92 2.53 -14.43 2.39
N LYS A 93 3.77 -14.92 2.58
CA LYS A 93 4.16 -15.88 3.61
C LYS A 93 4.62 -15.20 4.90
N ALA A 94 5.25 -14.02 4.79
CA ALA A 94 5.83 -13.32 5.92
C ALA A 94 4.78 -12.73 6.87
N THR A 95 3.62 -12.34 6.35
CA THR A 95 2.50 -11.81 7.14
C THR A 95 1.14 -12.23 6.57
N LYS A 96 0.11 -12.22 7.42
CA LYS A 96 -1.31 -12.34 7.05
C LYS A 96 -2.05 -10.99 7.08
N LYS A 97 -1.38 -9.91 7.50
CA LYS A 97 -1.92 -8.55 7.44
C LYS A 97 -2.00 -8.08 5.98
N PRO A 98 -2.76 -6.99 5.73
CA PRO A 98 -2.68 -6.27 4.46
C PRO A 98 -1.24 -5.90 4.10
N PHE A 99 -1.00 -5.71 2.81
CA PHE A 99 0.26 -5.19 2.29
C PHE A 99 0.00 -4.38 1.02
N ALA A 100 0.89 -3.44 0.72
CA ALA A 100 0.87 -2.71 -0.54
C ALA A 100 1.94 -3.23 -1.50
N ILE A 101 1.69 -3.12 -2.79
CA ILE A 101 2.71 -3.27 -3.83
C ILE A 101 2.98 -1.90 -4.43
N ASP A 102 4.23 -1.47 -4.39
CA ASP A 102 4.71 -0.18 -4.92
C ASP A 102 5.80 -0.41 -5.96
N ALA A 103 5.75 0.32 -7.06
CA ALA A 103 6.82 0.36 -8.03
C ALA A 103 6.76 1.63 -8.89
N SER A 104 7.93 2.08 -9.34
CA SER A 104 8.03 3.20 -10.29
C SER A 104 7.58 2.85 -11.72
N SER A 105 7.69 1.57 -12.11
CA SER A 105 7.29 1.09 -13.45
C SER A 105 5.86 0.52 -13.42
N PRO A 106 4.96 0.91 -14.35
CA PRO A 106 3.65 0.29 -14.52
C PRO A 106 3.72 -1.23 -14.66
N LYS A 107 4.68 -1.72 -15.46
CA LYS A 107 4.88 -3.14 -15.70
C LYS A 107 5.24 -3.91 -14.44
N ALA A 108 6.09 -3.34 -13.58
CA ALA A 108 6.41 -3.94 -12.29
C ALA A 108 5.18 -4.03 -11.37
N ARG A 109 4.31 -3.00 -11.38
CA ARG A 109 3.05 -3.03 -10.61
C ARG A 109 2.08 -4.09 -11.13
N ILE A 110 1.91 -4.20 -12.45
CA ILE A 110 1.08 -5.25 -13.09
C ILE A 110 1.60 -6.64 -12.72
N MET A 111 2.91 -6.89 -12.84
CA MET A 111 3.50 -8.18 -12.46
C MET A 111 3.29 -8.52 -10.98
N GLY A 112 3.39 -7.51 -10.10
CA GLY A 112 3.07 -7.69 -8.68
C GLY A 112 1.60 -8.03 -8.44
N LEU A 113 0.69 -7.35 -9.13
CA LEU A 113 -0.76 -7.59 -9.07
C LEU A 113 -1.12 -9.01 -9.52
N GLU A 114 -0.62 -9.44 -10.68
CA GLU A 114 -0.82 -10.79 -11.20
C GLU A 114 -0.22 -11.86 -10.28
N ALA A 115 0.95 -11.60 -9.69
CA ALA A 115 1.54 -12.49 -8.70
C ALA A 115 0.64 -12.64 -7.47
N ALA A 116 0.04 -11.55 -6.99
CA ALA A 116 -0.90 -11.57 -5.88
C ALA A 116 -2.20 -12.34 -6.24
N ALA A 117 -2.68 -12.20 -7.47
CA ALA A 117 -3.81 -12.96 -8.00
C ALA A 117 -3.52 -14.47 -8.01
N LYS A 118 -2.38 -14.88 -8.59
CA LYS A 118 -1.91 -16.28 -8.63
C LYS A 118 -1.80 -16.89 -7.22
N LEU A 119 -1.35 -16.09 -6.25
CA LEU A 119 -1.20 -16.50 -4.86
C LEU A 119 -2.50 -16.41 -4.04
N LYS A 120 -3.60 -15.93 -4.64
CA LYS A 120 -4.91 -15.74 -4.00
C LYS A 120 -4.85 -14.85 -2.76
N VAL A 121 -4.20 -13.69 -2.89
CA VAL A 121 -4.02 -12.70 -1.81
C VAL A 121 -4.48 -11.30 -2.19
N LEU A 122 -5.30 -11.15 -3.24
CA LEU A 122 -5.85 -9.86 -3.68
C LEU A 122 -6.74 -9.21 -2.61
N ASP A 123 -7.42 -10.02 -1.79
CA ASP A 123 -8.31 -9.61 -0.69
C ASP A 123 -7.63 -8.79 0.42
N ARG A 124 -6.29 -8.76 0.41
CA ARG A 124 -5.46 -8.01 1.35
C ARG A 124 -4.39 -7.16 0.67
N LEU A 125 -4.44 -7.05 -0.66
CA LEU A 125 -3.52 -6.24 -1.44
C LEU A 125 -4.05 -4.80 -1.54
N ILE A 126 -3.14 -3.84 -1.37
CA ILE A 126 -3.33 -2.43 -1.71
C ILE A 126 -2.43 -2.10 -2.91
N TYR A 127 -3.00 -1.63 -4.00
CA TYR A 127 -2.23 -1.26 -5.19
C TYR A 127 -1.70 0.17 -5.10
N ASN A 128 -0.38 0.36 -5.18
CA ASN A 128 0.27 1.67 -5.14
C ASN A 128 0.99 1.96 -6.46
N SER A 129 0.49 2.83 -7.35
CA SER A 129 -0.74 3.64 -7.27
C SER A 129 -1.36 3.88 -8.64
N ILE A 130 -2.66 4.16 -8.65
CA ILE A 130 -3.34 4.77 -9.80
C ILE A 130 -2.96 6.25 -9.83
N ASN A 131 -2.52 6.74 -10.98
CA ASN A 131 -2.02 8.11 -11.16
C ASN A 131 -2.26 8.60 -12.59
N ILE A 132 -1.91 9.86 -12.89
CA ILE A 132 -2.12 10.48 -14.21
C ILE A 132 -1.42 9.75 -15.38
N GLY A 133 -0.41 8.93 -15.10
CA GLY A 133 0.35 8.15 -16.07
C GLY A 133 -0.15 6.72 -16.23
N ILE A 134 -1.31 6.36 -15.66
CA ILE A 134 -1.89 5.03 -15.79
C ILE A 134 -2.17 4.68 -17.26
N THR A 135 -1.85 3.46 -17.65
CA THR A 135 -2.03 2.99 -19.04
C THR A 135 -3.30 2.14 -19.18
N ALA A 136 -3.78 1.97 -20.41
CA ALA A 136 -4.92 1.07 -20.69
C ALA A 136 -4.61 -0.39 -20.31
N GLU A 137 -3.36 -0.81 -20.46
CA GLU A 137 -2.89 -2.14 -20.03
C GLU A 137 -2.96 -2.28 -18.50
N GLU A 138 -2.53 -1.26 -17.76
CA GLU A 138 -2.58 -1.24 -16.30
C GLU A 138 -4.02 -1.24 -15.78
N LEU A 139 -4.92 -0.50 -16.44
CA LEU A 139 -6.37 -0.52 -16.14
C LEU A 139 -6.98 -1.89 -16.39
N ALA A 140 -6.72 -2.51 -17.54
CA ALA A 140 -7.23 -3.85 -17.85
C ALA A 140 -6.75 -4.89 -16.82
N ALA A 141 -5.49 -4.80 -16.40
CA ALA A 141 -4.94 -5.67 -15.36
C ALA A 141 -5.61 -5.48 -13.99
N LEU A 142 -5.95 -4.23 -13.62
CA LEU A 142 -6.69 -3.90 -12.39
C LEU A 142 -8.15 -4.39 -12.44
N GLU A 143 -8.79 -4.33 -13.60
CA GLU A 143 -10.13 -4.89 -13.81
C GLU A 143 -10.12 -6.41 -13.70
N GLU A 144 -9.16 -7.09 -14.31
CA GLU A 144 -9.04 -8.56 -14.26
C GLU A 144 -8.65 -9.06 -12.86
N ASN A 145 -7.75 -8.35 -12.18
CA ASN A 145 -7.14 -8.76 -10.91
C ASN A 145 -7.43 -7.76 -9.80
N THR A 146 -8.70 -7.43 -9.56
CA THR A 146 -9.08 -6.35 -8.64
C THR A 146 -8.53 -6.55 -7.22
N PRO A 147 -7.68 -5.63 -6.72
CA PRO A 147 -7.17 -5.67 -5.35
C PRO A 147 -8.22 -5.19 -4.35
N ALA A 148 -8.00 -5.41 -3.06
CA ALA A 148 -8.91 -4.94 -2.02
C ALA A 148 -9.01 -3.41 -1.93
N ALA A 149 -7.94 -2.69 -2.29
CA ALA A 149 -7.92 -1.24 -2.41
C ALA A 149 -6.81 -0.78 -3.36
N ALA A 150 -6.87 0.48 -3.77
CA ALA A 150 -5.80 1.16 -4.49
C ALA A 150 -5.54 2.54 -3.91
N ILE A 151 -4.30 3.01 -4.00
CA ILE A 151 -3.91 4.39 -3.67
C ILE A 151 -4.10 5.23 -4.94
N LEU A 152 -4.82 6.33 -4.82
CA LEU A 152 -4.91 7.38 -5.85
C LEU A 152 -3.82 8.42 -5.57
N LEU A 153 -2.81 8.51 -6.44
CA LEU A 153 -1.74 9.48 -6.33
C LEU A 153 -2.08 10.73 -7.16
N ALA A 154 -2.65 11.74 -6.50
CA ALA A 154 -3.00 13.03 -7.07
C ALA A 154 -1.78 13.95 -7.28
N TYR A 155 -0.73 13.45 -7.92
CA TYR A 155 0.43 14.26 -8.29
C TYR A 155 0.22 14.93 -9.64
N ASN A 156 0.19 16.27 -9.65
CA ASN A 156 0.07 17.06 -10.86
C ASN A 156 1.37 17.85 -11.13
N PRO A 157 2.23 17.43 -12.07
CA PRO A 157 3.47 18.13 -12.37
C PRO A 157 3.27 19.51 -13.02
N LYS A 158 2.08 19.81 -13.55
CA LYS A 158 1.75 21.10 -14.16
C LYS A 158 1.28 22.13 -13.13
N ASP A 159 0.79 21.67 -11.98
CA ASP A 159 0.27 22.52 -10.90
C ASP A 159 0.39 21.79 -9.56
N LEU A 160 1.38 22.18 -8.75
CA LEU A 160 1.67 21.53 -7.47
C LEU A 160 0.79 22.02 -6.31
N SER A 161 -0.12 22.97 -6.57
CA SER A 161 -1.06 23.53 -5.58
C SER A 161 -2.13 22.51 -5.14
N VAL A 162 -2.90 22.84 -4.11
CA VAL A 162 -4.03 22.00 -3.68
C VAL A 162 -5.05 21.85 -4.81
N ASP A 163 -5.42 22.95 -5.48
CA ASP A 163 -6.35 22.94 -6.61
C ASP A 163 -5.83 22.09 -7.77
N GLY A 164 -4.52 22.14 -8.03
CA GLY A 164 -3.86 21.31 -9.03
C GLY A 164 -3.99 19.81 -8.75
N ARG A 165 -3.98 19.41 -7.48
CA ARG A 165 -4.19 18.00 -7.05
C ARG A 165 -5.66 17.61 -7.10
N LEU A 166 -6.57 18.49 -6.69
CA LEU A 166 -8.02 18.23 -6.74
C LEU A 166 -8.49 17.99 -8.18
N LYS A 167 -8.02 18.78 -9.15
CA LYS A 167 -8.31 18.60 -10.58
C LYS A 167 -7.92 17.24 -11.16
N ILE A 168 -7.03 16.49 -10.51
CA ILE A 168 -6.64 15.14 -10.93
C ILE A 168 -7.58 14.07 -10.36
N LEU A 169 -8.28 14.37 -9.27
CA LEU A 169 -9.19 13.46 -8.59
C LEU A 169 -10.65 13.58 -9.06
N GLU A 170 -11.01 14.73 -9.65
CA GLU A 170 -12.30 15.00 -10.29
C GLU A 170 -12.37 14.46 -11.73
#